data_AF-A0A179UU86-F1
#
_entry.id   AF-A0A179UU86-F1
#
_cell.length_a   1.000
_cell.length_b   1.000
_cell.length_c   1.000
_cell.angle_alpha   90.00
_cell.angle_beta   90.00
_cell.angle_gamma   90.00
#
_symmetry.space_group_name_H-M   'P 1'
#
loop_
_entity.id
_entity.type
_entity.pdbx_description
1 polymer ?
#
loop_
_entity_poly.entity_id
_entity_poly.type
_entity_poly.pdbx_seq_one_letter_code
_entity_poly.pdbx_strand_id
1 'polypeptide(L)'
;MHASTSRLSLDDMERSVSKIDLPYEANPLTVVSTTDAHAVAHAIDTATWSVLLQVPFAAWVLKAVGRDTDLMDSFFWYHRALGIRLHSLLRMHSELPRFKNELWETVPGVNPLARAVISSCVQNTRSWKCVAHDLEIGFITEPLTDVFGHQPRYLDADEFYLLNARFQRIYGETVRTARFRADLILFRGIRDMPPASLAGSITTEDLRCFQNAYALVLSERNEGWRHLGRSWQQRSEDSIECLRTGLQIQWTLGRTCHGKLITAASLPRSTSDIISKVLVQAKKPLRSDRDCNGSEELSEECFI
;
A
#
# COMPACT_ATOMS: atom_id res chain seq x y z
N MET A 1 -7.29 -8.29 31.21
CA MET A 1 -6.69 -7.00 31.60
C MET A 1 -6.72 -6.11 30.39
N HIS A 2 -7.62 -5.13 30.34
CA HIS A 2 -7.64 -4.14 29.26
C HIS A 2 -6.49 -3.16 29.50
N ALA A 3 -5.45 -3.23 28.68
CA ALA A 3 -4.46 -2.15 28.61
C ALA A 3 -5.23 -0.88 28.19
N SER A 4 -5.08 0.20 28.95
CA SER A 4 -5.63 1.49 28.56
C SER A 4 -5.09 1.86 27.18
N THR A 5 -5.94 1.84 26.17
CA THR A 5 -5.61 2.31 24.82
C THR A 5 -5.27 3.78 24.91
N SER A 6 -4.00 4.11 24.65
CA SER A 6 -3.58 5.50 24.60
C SER A 6 -4.30 6.18 23.44
N ARG A 7 -4.87 7.36 23.71
CA ARG A 7 -5.72 8.09 22.79
C ARG A 7 -4.98 9.33 22.31
N LEU A 8 -4.98 9.56 21.00
CA LEU A 8 -4.41 10.77 20.40
C LEU A 8 -5.53 11.78 20.16
N SER A 9 -5.36 12.99 20.68
CA SER A 9 -6.27 14.11 20.41
C SER A 9 -6.02 14.67 19.02
N LEU A 10 -7.11 14.90 18.26
CA LEU A 10 -7.01 15.57 16.96
C LEU A 10 -6.50 17.01 17.10
N ASP A 11 -6.85 17.71 18.18
CA ASP A 11 -6.42 19.10 18.39
C ASP A 11 -4.92 19.19 18.71
N ASP A 12 -4.38 18.20 19.42
CA ASP A 12 -2.94 18.12 19.67
C ASP A 12 -2.18 17.79 18.38
N MET A 13 -2.76 16.91 17.55
CA MET A 13 -2.22 16.57 16.24
C MET A 13 -2.19 17.80 15.33
N GLU A 14 -3.28 18.55 15.25
CA GLU A 14 -3.40 19.79 14.47
C GLU A 14 -2.36 20.84 14.92
N ARG A 15 -2.19 21.02 16.23
CA ARG A 15 -1.13 21.88 16.79
C ARG A 15 0.29 21.40 16.49
N SER A 16 0.49 20.11 16.24
CA SER A 16 1.81 19.56 15.89
C SER A 16 2.18 19.81 14.43
N VAL A 17 1.20 19.78 13.51
CA VAL A 17 1.42 20.03 12.08
C VAL A 17 1.44 21.50 11.70
N SER A 18 0.81 22.39 12.47
CA SER A 18 0.77 23.83 12.20
C SER A 18 2.13 24.55 12.27
N LYS A 19 3.18 23.86 12.74
CA LYS A 19 4.55 24.41 12.86
C LYS A 19 5.46 24.02 11.70
N ILE A 20 4.95 23.25 10.74
CA ILE A 20 5.74 22.70 9.64
C ILE A 20 5.50 23.57 8.41
N ASP A 21 6.58 24.09 7.85
CA ASP A 21 6.58 24.78 6.57
C ASP A 21 7.19 23.90 5.49
N LEU A 22 6.59 23.91 4.29
CA LEU A 22 7.17 23.25 3.12
C LEU A 22 8.16 24.20 2.41
N PRO A 23 9.30 23.70 1.93
CA PRO A 23 10.27 24.50 1.18
C PRO A 23 9.80 24.70 -0.27
N TYR A 24 9.23 25.87 -0.57
CA TYR A 24 8.67 26.23 -1.90
C TYR A 24 9.68 26.78 -2.92
N GLU A 25 10.85 27.21 -2.44
CA GLU A 25 11.62 28.23 -3.15
C GLU A 25 12.31 27.71 -4.41
N ALA A 26 12.65 26.43 -4.47
CA ALA A 26 13.31 25.86 -5.64
C ALA A 26 12.31 25.60 -6.77
N ASN A 27 12.59 26.14 -7.97
CA ASN A 27 11.89 25.72 -9.18
C ASN A 27 12.59 24.48 -9.77
N PRO A 28 11.98 23.28 -9.70
CA PRO A 28 12.63 22.05 -10.17
C PRO A 28 12.86 22.04 -11.68
N LEU A 29 12.23 22.95 -12.44
CA LEU A 29 12.39 23.04 -13.89
C LEU A 29 13.53 23.98 -14.33
N THR A 30 14.22 24.67 -13.40
CA THR A 30 15.31 25.62 -13.76
C THR A 30 16.61 24.96 -14.19
N VAL A 31 16.89 23.75 -13.69
CA VAL A 31 18.16 23.03 -13.90
C VAL A 31 18.02 21.92 -14.95
N VAL A 32 16.85 21.80 -15.56
CA VAL A 32 16.48 20.66 -16.40
C VAL A 32 16.47 21.09 -17.85
N SER A 33 16.86 20.17 -18.75
CA SER A 33 16.70 20.37 -20.18
C SER A 33 15.21 20.52 -20.50
N THR A 34 14.76 21.76 -20.69
CA THR A 34 13.34 22.06 -20.90
C THR A 34 12.82 21.62 -22.27
N THR A 35 13.72 21.17 -23.14
CA THR A 35 13.42 20.58 -24.45
C THR A 35 13.28 19.07 -24.41
N ASP A 36 13.58 18.43 -23.28
CA ASP A 36 13.43 16.98 -23.06
C ASP A 36 12.22 16.72 -22.15
N ALA A 37 11.16 16.14 -22.74
CA ALA A 37 9.93 15.83 -22.03
C ALA A 37 10.14 14.81 -20.88
N HIS A 38 11.05 13.86 -21.04
CA HIS A 38 11.37 12.88 -19.99
C HIS A 38 12.08 13.55 -18.81
N ALA A 39 13.02 14.45 -19.09
CA ALA A 39 13.71 15.19 -18.04
C ALA A 39 12.74 16.08 -17.26
N VAL A 40 11.81 16.77 -17.94
CA VAL A 40 10.76 17.57 -17.31
C VAL A 40 9.83 16.70 -16.47
N ALA A 41 9.37 15.56 -16.99
CA ALA A 41 8.51 14.64 -16.26
C ALA A 41 9.21 14.10 -15.00
N HIS A 42 10.47 13.69 -15.11
CA HIS A 42 11.26 13.19 -13.99
C HIS A 42 11.47 14.27 -12.91
N ALA A 43 11.69 15.52 -13.31
CA ALA A 43 11.83 16.63 -12.38
C ALA A 43 10.54 16.91 -11.60
N ILE A 44 9.39 16.89 -12.28
CA ILE A 44 8.08 17.02 -11.64
C ILE A 44 7.83 15.83 -10.70
N ASP A 45 8.08 14.61 -11.17
CA ASP A 45 7.94 13.37 -10.40
C ASP A 45 8.75 13.40 -9.10
N THR A 46 10.02 13.78 -9.20
CA THR A 46 10.91 13.92 -8.03
C THR A 46 10.44 15.01 -7.09
N ALA A 47 10.01 16.15 -7.64
CA ALA A 47 9.57 17.32 -6.89
C ALA A 47 8.26 17.07 -6.12
N THR A 48 7.27 16.40 -6.73
CA THR A 48 6.01 16.07 -6.05
C THR A 48 6.21 14.97 -5.01
N TRP A 49 7.05 13.97 -5.30
CA TRP A 49 7.37 12.91 -4.33
C TRP A 49 8.12 13.46 -3.10
N SER A 50 9.11 14.33 -3.32
CA SER A 50 9.87 14.95 -2.24
C SER A 50 8.98 15.75 -1.29
N VAL A 51 8.00 16.48 -1.81
CA VAL A 51 7.06 17.24 -0.99
C VAL A 51 6.06 16.33 -0.26
N LEU A 52 5.60 15.24 -0.89
CA LEU A 52 4.77 14.24 -0.21
C LEU A 52 5.45 13.69 1.05
N LEU A 53 6.76 13.42 0.98
CA LEU A 53 7.53 12.88 2.10
C LEU A 53 7.76 13.87 3.25
N GLN A 54 7.59 15.17 3.00
CA GLN A 54 7.70 16.20 4.02
C GLN A 54 6.39 16.43 4.77
N VAL A 55 5.25 16.03 4.18
CA VAL A 55 3.96 16.06 4.86
C VAL A 55 3.90 14.88 5.83
N PRO A 56 3.85 15.12 7.16
CA PRO A 56 3.79 14.04 8.12
C PRO A 56 2.45 13.31 8.02
N PHE A 57 2.46 12.04 8.42
CA PHE A 57 1.27 11.19 8.43
C PHE A 57 0.07 11.81 9.18
N ALA A 58 0.33 12.56 10.24
CA ALA A 58 -0.66 13.33 10.99
C ALA A 58 -1.52 14.25 10.10
N ALA A 59 -0.91 14.98 9.16
CA ALA A 59 -1.64 15.87 8.25
C ALA A 59 -2.54 15.09 7.29
N TRP A 60 -2.07 13.93 6.80
CA TRP A 60 -2.87 13.03 5.96
C TRP A 60 -4.09 12.48 6.69
N VAL A 61 -3.93 12.11 7.96
CA VAL A 61 -5.04 11.66 8.82
C VAL A 61 -6.03 12.80 9.05
N LEU A 62 -5.56 14.00 9.40
CA LEU A 62 -6.42 15.17 9.59
C LEU A 62 -7.22 15.48 8.32
N LYS A 63 -6.58 15.46 7.14
CA LYS A 63 -7.26 15.65 5.86
C LYS A 63 -8.31 14.57 5.63
N ALA A 64 -8.01 13.30 5.92
CA ALA A 64 -8.92 12.17 5.73
C ALA A 64 -10.17 12.23 6.64
N VAL A 65 -10.07 12.86 7.82
CA VAL A 65 -11.22 13.10 8.71
C VAL A 65 -11.92 14.44 8.46
N GLY A 66 -11.55 15.16 7.39
CA GLY A 66 -12.17 16.43 7.00
C GLY A 66 -11.69 17.65 7.79
N ARG A 67 -10.52 17.58 8.43
CA ARG A 67 -9.85 18.74 9.03
C ARG A 67 -8.78 19.27 8.08
N ASP A 68 -9.06 20.42 7.49
CA ASP A 68 -8.09 21.14 6.68
C ASP A 68 -7.03 21.80 7.58
N THR A 69 -5.78 21.85 7.09
CA THR A 69 -4.65 22.43 7.81
C THR A 69 -3.86 23.32 6.86
N ASP A 70 -3.24 24.37 7.39
CA ASP A 70 -2.40 25.28 6.62
C ASP A 70 -1.29 24.55 5.85
N LEU A 71 -0.78 23.43 6.41
CA LEU A 71 0.21 22.56 5.78
C LEU A 71 -0.33 21.82 4.55
N MET A 72 -1.60 21.38 4.59
CA MET A 72 -2.23 20.77 3.43
C MET A 72 -2.55 21.80 2.35
N ASP A 73 -2.99 23.01 2.73
CA ASP A 73 -3.21 24.11 1.78
C ASP A 73 -1.92 24.49 1.07
N SER A 74 -0.86 24.61 1.86
CA SER A 74 0.53 24.68 1.47
C SER A 74 0.92 23.61 0.43
N PHE A 75 0.66 22.34 0.75
CA PHE A 75 0.92 21.21 -0.14
C PHE A 75 0.18 21.33 -1.49
N PHE A 76 -1.10 21.72 -1.49
CA PHE A 76 -1.87 21.94 -2.72
C PHE A 76 -1.33 23.12 -3.52
N TRP A 77 -0.93 24.19 -2.84
CA TRP A 77 -0.38 25.39 -3.48
C TRP A 77 0.93 25.07 -4.21
N TYR A 78 1.81 24.26 -3.62
CA TYR A 78 3.03 23.79 -4.29
C TYR A 78 2.73 23.10 -5.63
N HIS A 79 1.80 22.15 -5.65
CA HIS A 79 1.45 21.42 -6.86
C HIS A 79 0.80 22.33 -7.91
N ARG A 80 0.00 23.30 -7.48
CA ARG A 80 -0.54 24.34 -8.36
C ARG A 80 0.57 25.20 -8.96
N ALA A 81 1.56 25.61 -8.17
CA ALA A 81 2.71 26.38 -8.64
C ALA A 81 3.54 25.58 -9.66
N LEU A 82 3.73 24.27 -9.45
CA LEU A 82 4.34 23.39 -10.45
C LEU A 82 3.56 23.36 -11.77
N GLY A 83 2.23 23.25 -11.70
CA GLY A 83 1.36 23.33 -12.88
C GLY A 83 1.52 24.65 -13.65
N ILE A 84 1.55 25.78 -12.94
CA ILE A 84 1.77 27.11 -13.55
C ILE A 84 3.14 27.17 -14.25
N ARG A 85 4.20 26.67 -13.59
CA ARG A 85 5.55 26.63 -14.14
C ARG A 85 5.62 25.76 -15.40
N LEU A 86 5.04 24.56 -15.37
CA LEU A 86 4.96 23.68 -16.53
C LEU A 86 4.14 24.31 -17.67
N HIS A 87 3.00 24.93 -17.37
CA HIS A 87 2.20 25.61 -18.38
C HIS A 87 2.98 26.76 -19.05
N SER A 88 3.72 27.54 -18.27
CA SER A 88 4.61 28.59 -18.80
C SER A 88 5.67 28.00 -19.71
N LEU A 89 6.27 26.86 -19.33
CA LEU A 89 7.24 26.14 -20.16
C LEU A 89 6.64 25.74 -21.51
N LEU A 90 5.47 25.10 -21.48
CA LEU A 90 4.76 24.65 -22.67
C LEU A 90 4.44 25.81 -23.62
N ARG A 91 4.06 26.98 -23.11
CA ARG A 91 3.78 28.16 -23.95
C ARG A 91 5.00 28.71 -24.69
N MET A 92 6.20 28.52 -24.14
CA MET A 92 7.45 29.02 -24.72
C MET A 92 8.06 28.03 -25.73
N HIS A 93 7.52 26.81 -25.83
CA HIS A 93 8.09 25.75 -26.65
C HIS A 93 7.65 25.88 -28.12
N SER A 94 8.61 25.96 -29.04
CA SER A 94 8.38 26.09 -30.49
C SER A 94 7.70 24.86 -31.09
N GLU A 95 8.08 23.66 -30.67
CA GLU A 95 7.48 22.37 -31.09
C GLU A 95 6.41 21.86 -30.11
N LEU A 96 5.47 22.72 -29.72
CA LEU A 96 4.46 22.43 -28.69
C LEU A 96 3.68 21.11 -28.90
N PRO A 97 3.22 20.73 -30.12
CA PRO A 97 2.46 19.50 -30.31
C PRO A 97 3.30 18.24 -30.04
N ARG A 98 4.55 18.23 -30.51
CA ARG A 98 5.46 17.09 -30.34
C ARG A 98 5.83 16.91 -28.88
N PHE A 99 6.29 17.99 -28.24
CA PHE A 99 6.70 17.97 -26.83
C PHE A 99 5.55 17.54 -25.91
N LYS A 100 4.31 17.95 -26.21
CA LYS A 100 3.12 17.49 -25.47
C LYS A 100 2.88 16.00 -25.58
N ASN A 101 3.03 15.43 -26.77
CA ASN A 101 2.85 13.99 -26.99
C ASN A 101 3.92 13.21 -26.23
N GLU A 102 5.19 13.63 -26.34
CA GLU A 102 6.30 13.03 -25.59
C GLU A 102 6.06 13.14 -24.08
N LEU A 103 5.59 14.29 -23.58
CA LEU A 103 5.27 14.47 -22.16
C LEU A 103 4.09 13.58 -21.73
N TRP A 104 3.07 13.44 -22.57
CA TRP A 104 1.92 12.56 -22.31
C TRP A 104 2.33 11.09 -22.22
N GLU A 105 3.29 10.64 -23.03
CA GLU A 105 3.82 9.27 -22.98
C GLU A 105 4.53 8.95 -21.66
N THR A 106 5.00 9.96 -20.92
CA THR A 106 5.64 9.77 -19.60
C THR A 106 4.65 9.57 -18.44
N VAL A 107 3.38 9.96 -18.62
CA VAL A 107 2.32 9.97 -17.59
C VAL A 107 2.12 8.62 -16.88
N PRO A 108 2.21 7.45 -17.54
CA PRO A 108 2.09 6.16 -16.87
C PRO A 108 3.26 5.84 -15.92
N GLY A 109 4.45 6.41 -16.17
CA GLY A 109 5.68 6.10 -15.44
C GLY A 109 5.94 6.98 -14.22
N VAL A 110 5.15 8.02 -14.00
CA VAL A 110 5.30 8.95 -12.87
C VAL A 110 4.30 8.65 -11.74
N ASN A 111 4.59 9.18 -10.56
CA ASN A 111 3.72 9.07 -9.39
C ASN A 111 2.36 9.78 -9.60
N PRO A 112 1.30 9.41 -8.85
CA PRO A 112 -0.04 9.97 -9.02
C PRO A 112 -0.12 11.50 -8.95
N LEU A 113 0.68 12.14 -8.10
CA LEU A 113 0.68 13.60 -7.96
C LEU A 113 1.29 14.29 -9.19
N ALA A 114 2.42 13.76 -9.68
CA ALA A 114 3.03 14.26 -10.92
C ALA A 114 2.15 14.01 -12.13
N ARG A 115 1.47 12.85 -12.17
CA ARG A 115 0.49 12.51 -13.19
C ARG A 115 -0.61 13.56 -13.28
N ALA A 116 -1.19 13.96 -12.14
CA ALA A 116 -2.22 14.98 -12.08
C ALA A 116 -1.71 16.34 -12.62
N VAL A 117 -0.51 16.76 -12.20
CA VAL A 117 0.11 18.02 -12.65
C VAL A 117 0.34 18.02 -14.17
N ILE A 118 0.98 16.97 -14.70
CA ILE A 118 1.30 16.85 -16.13
C ILE A 118 0.02 16.77 -16.96
N SER A 119 -0.90 15.89 -16.57
CA SER A 119 -2.14 15.65 -17.33
C SER A 119 -2.99 16.92 -17.44
N SER A 120 -3.13 17.65 -16.32
CA SER A 120 -3.87 18.93 -16.30
C SER A 120 -3.26 19.95 -17.27
N CYS A 121 -1.92 20.03 -17.33
CA CYS A 121 -1.23 20.97 -18.22
C CYS A 121 -1.28 20.59 -19.70
N VAL A 122 -1.20 19.28 -20.02
CA VAL A 122 -1.28 18.78 -21.39
C VAL A 122 -2.71 18.95 -21.94
N GLN A 123 -3.72 18.64 -21.13
CA GLN A 123 -5.13 18.71 -21.53
C GLN A 123 -5.67 20.15 -21.59
N ASN A 124 -5.27 21.02 -20.64
CA ASN A 124 -5.81 22.38 -20.54
C ASN A 124 -4.80 23.45 -20.97
N THR A 125 -4.79 23.74 -22.27
CA THR A 125 -3.78 24.58 -22.90
C THR A 125 -4.25 26.02 -23.15
N ARG A 126 -5.55 26.27 -23.00
CA ARG A 126 -6.18 27.57 -23.29
C ARG A 126 -6.53 28.37 -22.04
N SER A 127 -6.51 27.75 -20.86
CA SER A 127 -6.90 28.38 -19.61
C SER A 127 -5.82 28.24 -18.56
N TRP A 128 -5.42 29.38 -17.96
CA TRP A 128 -4.57 29.45 -16.78
C TRP A 128 -5.27 28.93 -15.52
N LYS A 129 -6.57 28.58 -15.60
CA LYS A 129 -7.19 27.64 -14.66
C LYS A 129 -6.57 26.27 -14.88
N CYS A 130 -5.27 26.14 -14.58
CA CYS A 130 -4.68 24.87 -14.18
C CYS A 130 -5.63 24.34 -13.12
N VAL A 131 -6.35 23.28 -13.45
CA VAL A 131 -7.42 22.74 -12.60
C VAL A 131 -6.71 22.11 -11.42
N ALA A 132 -6.46 22.91 -10.39
CA ALA A 132 -5.91 22.49 -9.12
C ALA A 132 -6.98 21.79 -8.25
N HIS A 133 -8.12 21.40 -8.83
CA HIS A 133 -9.26 20.90 -8.07
C HIS A 133 -9.19 19.40 -7.79
N ASP A 134 -8.44 18.62 -8.57
CA ASP A 134 -8.35 17.18 -8.36
C ASP A 134 -6.88 16.73 -8.29
N LEU A 135 -6.13 17.24 -7.32
CA LEU A 135 -4.91 16.53 -6.95
C LEU A 135 -5.35 15.16 -6.43
N GLU A 136 -4.98 14.10 -7.16
CA GLU A 136 -5.40 12.72 -6.86
C GLU A 136 -4.70 12.27 -5.57
N ILE A 137 -5.22 12.66 -4.41
CA ILE A 137 -4.71 12.24 -3.08
C ILE A 137 -5.50 11.08 -2.48
N GLY A 138 -6.58 10.65 -3.17
CA GLY A 138 -7.46 9.56 -2.73
C GLY A 138 -6.70 8.27 -2.43
N PHE A 139 -5.60 8.01 -3.13
CA PHE A 139 -4.74 6.85 -2.89
C PHE A 139 -4.12 6.80 -1.47
N ILE A 140 -4.08 7.93 -0.75
CA ILE A 140 -3.69 8.03 0.67
C ILE A 140 -4.92 8.27 1.54
N THR A 141 -5.78 9.22 1.18
CA THR A 141 -6.86 9.67 2.07
C THR A 141 -8.03 8.70 2.14
N GLU A 142 -8.42 8.03 1.04
CA GLU A 142 -9.56 7.10 1.07
C GLU A 142 -9.35 5.95 2.07
N PRO A 143 -8.21 5.22 2.04
CA PRO A 143 -7.98 4.17 3.03
C PRO A 143 -7.97 4.70 4.48
N LEU A 144 -7.51 5.94 4.70
CA LEU A 144 -7.52 6.56 6.02
C LEU A 144 -8.93 6.98 6.45
N THR A 145 -9.77 7.44 5.52
CA THR A 145 -11.17 7.75 5.80
C THR A 145 -11.95 6.49 6.16
N ASP A 146 -11.65 5.34 5.54
CA ASP A 146 -12.28 4.07 5.92
C ASP A 146 -11.95 3.65 7.37
N VAL A 147 -10.75 3.98 7.84
CA VAL A 147 -10.29 3.64 9.20
C VAL A 147 -10.74 4.67 10.24
N PHE A 148 -10.62 5.97 9.93
CA PHE A 148 -10.77 7.07 10.89
C PHE A 148 -11.97 7.99 10.61
N GLY A 149 -12.67 7.83 9.49
CA GLY A 149 -13.67 8.78 8.99
C GLY A 149 -14.93 8.90 9.84
N HIS A 150 -15.13 8.04 10.84
CA HIS A 150 -16.29 8.07 11.73
C HIS A 150 -16.19 9.18 12.83
N GLN A 151 -15.49 10.29 12.53
CA GLN A 151 -15.27 11.48 13.36
C GLN A 151 -15.08 11.23 14.87
N PRO A 152 -14.08 10.44 15.29
CA PRO A 152 -13.78 10.35 16.70
C PRO A 152 -12.99 11.60 17.13
N ARG A 153 -13.31 12.19 18.29
CA ARG A 153 -12.47 13.25 18.92
C ARG A 153 -11.05 12.76 19.25
N TYR A 154 -10.88 11.43 19.27
CA TYR A 154 -9.66 10.75 19.67
C TYR A 154 -9.37 9.56 18.75
N LEU A 155 -8.11 9.39 18.37
CA LEU A 155 -7.66 8.22 17.62
C LEU A 155 -7.03 7.18 18.55
N ASP A 156 -7.10 5.90 18.19
CA ASP A 156 -6.29 4.87 18.81
C ASP A 156 -4.82 5.08 18.44
N ALA A 157 -3.96 5.27 19.43
CA ALA A 157 -2.57 5.61 19.16
C ALA A 157 -1.79 4.46 18.52
N ASP A 158 -2.10 3.20 18.88
CA ASP A 158 -1.37 2.06 18.35
C ASP A 158 -1.71 1.86 16.87
N GLU A 159 -2.98 2.03 16.50
CA GLU A 159 -3.43 2.04 15.10
C GLU A 159 -2.78 3.20 14.32
N PHE A 160 -2.70 4.39 14.91
CA PHE A 160 -2.02 5.54 14.29
C PHE A 160 -0.54 5.27 14.04
N TYR A 161 0.21 4.81 15.05
CA TYR A 161 1.65 4.59 14.93
C TYR A 161 1.98 3.44 13.97
N LEU A 162 1.18 2.38 13.97
CA LEU A 162 1.30 1.29 13.00
C LEU A 162 1.13 1.81 11.56
N LEU A 163 0.08 2.58 11.30
CA LEU A 163 -0.19 3.14 9.98
C LEU A 163 0.84 4.18 9.56
N ASN A 164 1.37 4.98 10.50
CA ASN A 164 2.49 5.88 10.23
C ASN A 164 3.75 5.10 9.80
N ALA A 165 4.11 4.04 10.52
CA ALA A 165 5.26 3.20 10.16
C ALA A 165 5.07 2.56 8.78
N ARG A 166 3.84 2.17 8.43
CA ARG A 166 3.48 1.66 7.11
C ARG A 166 3.59 2.73 6.04
N PHE A 167 3.10 3.95 6.31
CA PHE A 167 3.19 5.09 5.40
C PHE A 167 4.64 5.42 5.06
N GLN A 168 5.50 5.53 6.08
CA GLN A 168 6.92 5.81 5.92
C GLN A 168 7.63 4.71 5.12
N ARG A 169 7.24 3.45 5.29
CA ARG A 169 7.82 2.34 4.52
C ARG A 169 7.40 2.39 3.05
N ILE A 170 6.10 2.51 2.80
CA ILE A 170 5.53 2.50 1.44
C ILE A 170 6.09 3.65 0.61
N TYR A 171 6.18 4.84 1.19
CA TYR A 171 6.57 6.04 0.46
C TYR A 171 8.06 6.39 0.61
N GLY A 172 8.69 5.96 1.71
CA GLY A 172 10.13 6.13 1.94
C GLY A 172 11.00 5.10 1.23
N GLU A 173 10.50 3.88 0.98
CA GLU A 173 11.09 2.97 0.00
C GLU A 173 10.66 3.44 -1.40
N THR A 174 11.57 3.48 -2.37
CA THR A 174 11.44 4.14 -3.69
C THR A 174 10.34 3.58 -4.62
N VAL A 175 9.34 2.86 -4.11
CA VAL A 175 8.23 2.29 -4.87
C VAL A 175 7.16 3.36 -5.11
N ARG A 176 7.36 4.15 -6.17
CA ARG A 176 6.54 5.33 -6.55
C ARG A 176 5.06 5.03 -6.89
N THR A 177 4.68 3.76 -6.96
CA THR A 177 3.35 3.29 -7.40
C THR A 177 2.60 2.47 -6.37
N ALA A 178 3.17 2.25 -5.18
CA ALA A 178 2.52 1.46 -4.15
C ALA A 178 1.28 2.19 -3.58
N ARG A 179 0.16 1.47 -3.49
CA ARG A 179 -1.08 1.97 -2.87
C ARG A 179 -0.93 1.90 -1.35
N PHE A 180 -1.33 2.96 -0.65
CA PHE A 180 -1.36 2.94 0.81
C PHE A 180 -2.39 1.92 1.29
N ARG A 181 -1.94 1.00 2.14
CA ARG A 181 -2.79 -0.01 2.75
C ARG A 181 -3.11 0.40 4.17
N ALA A 182 -4.38 0.56 4.51
CA ALA A 182 -4.81 0.97 5.85
C ALA A 182 -5.51 -0.16 6.62
N ASP A 183 -5.52 -1.40 6.13
CA ASP A 183 -6.17 -2.50 6.83
C ASP A 183 -5.47 -2.81 8.16
N LEU A 184 -6.31 -3.08 9.16
CA LEU A 184 -5.91 -3.32 10.55
C LEU A 184 -6.44 -4.66 11.07
N ILE A 185 -6.96 -5.53 10.18
CA ILE A 185 -7.68 -6.75 10.57
C ILE A 185 -6.81 -7.66 11.43
N LEU A 186 -5.58 -7.97 10.97
CA LEU A 186 -4.67 -8.82 11.73
C LEU A 186 -4.25 -8.16 13.05
N PHE A 187 -3.94 -6.86 13.03
CA PHE A 187 -3.52 -6.11 14.20
C PHE A 187 -4.63 -6.09 15.29
N ARG A 188 -5.85 -5.74 14.91
CA ARG A 188 -7.03 -5.78 15.78
C ARG A 188 -7.30 -7.20 16.27
N GLY A 189 -7.15 -8.20 15.40
CA GLY A 189 -7.25 -9.62 15.78
C GLY A 189 -6.27 -10.02 16.89
N ILE A 190 -5.00 -9.60 16.79
CA ILE A 190 -3.97 -9.87 17.81
C ILE A 190 -4.30 -9.15 19.12
N ARG A 191 -4.78 -7.90 19.05
CA ARG A 191 -5.11 -7.08 20.22
C ARG A 191 -6.37 -7.57 20.94
N ASP A 192 -7.39 -7.92 20.17
CA ASP A 192 -8.77 -8.06 20.65
C ASP A 192 -9.18 -9.54 20.82
N MET A 193 -8.41 -10.50 20.30
CA MET A 193 -8.74 -11.94 20.38
C MET A 193 -7.63 -12.77 21.05
N PRO A 194 -7.99 -13.85 21.78
CA PRO A 194 -7.02 -14.86 22.18
C PRO A 194 -6.34 -15.52 20.98
N PRO A 195 -5.06 -15.93 21.09
CA PRO A 195 -4.32 -16.53 19.96
C PRO A 195 -5.02 -17.72 19.30
N ALA A 196 -5.64 -18.60 20.09
CA ALA A 196 -6.37 -19.76 19.57
C ALA A 196 -7.61 -19.35 18.75
N SER A 197 -8.34 -18.33 19.19
CA SER A 197 -9.51 -17.80 18.48
C SER A 197 -9.13 -17.10 17.18
N LEU A 198 -8.05 -16.30 17.22
CA LEU A 198 -7.51 -15.66 16.02
C LEU A 198 -7.05 -16.70 14.99
N ALA A 199 -6.29 -17.71 15.42
CA ALA A 199 -5.85 -18.80 14.56
C ALA A 199 -7.04 -19.57 13.95
N GLY A 200 -8.09 -19.83 14.75
CA GLY A 200 -9.31 -20.45 14.28
C GLY A 200 -10.03 -19.60 13.22
N SER A 201 -10.14 -18.28 13.43
CA SER A 201 -10.76 -17.35 12.48
C SER A 201 -10.00 -17.31 11.15
N ILE A 202 -8.67 -17.17 11.20
CA ILE A 202 -7.79 -17.17 10.02
C ILE A 202 -7.94 -18.48 9.25
N THR A 203 -7.89 -19.62 9.94
CA THR A 203 -7.98 -20.96 9.31
C THR A 203 -9.34 -21.19 8.67
N THR A 204 -10.42 -20.72 9.30
CA THR A 204 -11.78 -20.84 8.77
C THR A 204 -11.93 -20.03 7.48
N GLU A 205 -11.38 -18.82 7.47
CA GLU A 205 -11.41 -17.96 6.29
C GLU A 205 -10.54 -18.53 5.16
N ASP A 206 -9.37 -19.10 5.47
CA ASP A 206 -8.54 -19.83 4.49
C ASP A 206 -9.29 -20.99 3.86
N LEU A 207 -9.96 -21.79 4.67
CA LEU A 207 -10.74 -22.92 4.19
C LEU A 207 -11.85 -22.45 3.24
N ARG A 208 -12.54 -21.35 3.58
CA ARG A 208 -13.57 -20.74 2.74
C ARG A 208 -13.00 -20.27 1.40
N CYS A 209 -11.87 -19.55 1.41
CA CYS A 209 -11.19 -19.12 0.18
C CYS A 209 -10.77 -20.31 -0.68
N PHE A 210 -10.24 -21.37 -0.07
CA PHE A 210 -9.86 -22.60 -0.77
C PHE A 210 -11.06 -23.30 -1.40
N GLN A 211 -12.17 -23.46 -0.65
CA GLN A 211 -13.40 -24.06 -1.16
C GLN A 211 -13.97 -23.27 -2.34
N ASN A 212 -13.97 -21.95 -2.26
CA ASN A 212 -14.40 -21.08 -3.35
C ASN A 212 -13.48 -21.20 -4.58
N ALA A 213 -12.16 -21.24 -4.36
CA ALA A 213 -11.20 -21.43 -5.45
C ALA A 213 -11.37 -22.79 -6.12
N TYR A 214 -11.58 -23.83 -5.32
CA TYR A 214 -11.82 -25.20 -5.79
C TYR A 214 -13.12 -25.30 -6.61
N ALA A 215 -14.21 -24.68 -6.16
CA ALA A 215 -15.47 -24.65 -6.91
C ALA A 215 -15.32 -23.98 -8.28
N LEU A 216 -14.38 -23.03 -8.42
CA LEU A 216 -14.09 -22.33 -9.66
C LEU A 216 -13.05 -23.05 -10.55
N VAL A 217 -12.45 -24.16 -10.11
CA VAL A 217 -11.48 -24.95 -10.91
C VAL A 217 -12.06 -25.40 -12.25
N LEU A 218 -13.37 -25.65 -12.31
CA LEU A 218 -14.06 -26.08 -13.52
C LEU A 218 -14.35 -24.94 -14.52
N SER A 219 -14.06 -23.68 -14.15
CA SER A 219 -14.45 -22.50 -14.95
C SER A 219 -13.34 -21.93 -15.84
N GLU A 220 -12.22 -22.64 -16.03
CA GLU A 220 -10.99 -22.19 -16.74
C GLU A 220 -10.38 -20.87 -16.23
N ARG A 221 -11.04 -20.18 -15.29
CA ARG A 221 -10.59 -18.94 -14.67
C ARG A 221 -9.86 -19.27 -13.37
N ASN A 222 -8.53 -19.18 -13.42
CA ASN A 222 -7.64 -19.25 -12.24
C ASN A 222 -7.81 -18.09 -11.23
N GLU A 223 -8.91 -17.35 -11.26
CA GLU A 223 -9.17 -16.18 -10.43
C GLU A 223 -9.27 -16.54 -8.94
N GLY A 224 -9.90 -17.67 -8.61
CA GLY A 224 -10.03 -18.15 -7.24
C GLY A 224 -8.67 -18.46 -6.58
N TRP A 225 -7.79 -19.17 -7.29
CA TRP A 225 -6.43 -19.45 -6.83
C TRP A 225 -5.58 -18.19 -6.71
N ARG A 226 -5.71 -17.24 -7.65
CA ARG A 226 -5.03 -15.94 -7.56
C ARG A 226 -5.50 -15.15 -6.34
N HIS A 227 -6.79 -15.19 -6.01
CA HIS A 227 -7.32 -14.51 -4.84
C HIS A 227 -6.78 -15.13 -3.53
N LEU A 228 -6.74 -16.46 -3.43
CA LEU A 228 -6.13 -17.15 -2.29
C LEU A 228 -4.65 -16.78 -2.14
N GLY A 229 -3.89 -16.80 -3.25
CA GLY A 229 -2.47 -16.42 -3.26
C GLY A 229 -2.25 -14.98 -2.80
N ARG A 230 -3.07 -14.03 -3.25
CA ARG A 230 -3.03 -12.64 -2.78
C ARG A 230 -3.33 -12.53 -1.29
N SER A 231 -4.33 -13.24 -0.78
CA SER A 231 -4.68 -13.23 0.65
C SER A 231 -3.55 -13.77 1.54
N TRP A 232 -2.85 -14.81 1.08
CA TRP A 232 -1.72 -15.40 1.80
C TRP A 232 -0.49 -14.51 1.80
N GLN A 233 -0.13 -13.98 0.63
CA GLN A 233 0.90 -12.95 0.53
C GLN A 233 0.58 -11.79 1.46
N GLN A 234 -0.71 -11.42 1.51
CA GLN A 234 -1.11 -10.30 2.31
C GLN A 234 -0.89 -10.50 3.81
N ARG A 235 -1.34 -11.64 4.33
CA ARG A 235 -1.17 -11.99 5.73
C ARG A 235 0.29 -12.20 6.13
N SER A 236 1.14 -12.66 5.20
CA SER A 236 2.58 -12.77 5.40
C SER A 236 3.21 -11.40 5.67
N GLU A 237 2.90 -10.41 4.82
CA GLU A 237 3.36 -9.04 4.97
C GLU A 237 2.88 -8.41 6.28
N ASP A 238 1.60 -8.59 6.61
CA ASP A 238 1.01 -8.05 7.85
C ASP A 238 1.64 -8.69 9.09
N SER A 239 1.99 -9.97 9.04
CA SER A 239 2.65 -10.68 10.14
C SER A 239 4.08 -10.17 10.36
N ILE A 240 4.85 -9.98 9.28
CA ILE A 240 6.19 -9.39 9.35
C ILE A 240 6.12 -7.97 9.90
N GLU A 241 5.13 -7.19 9.48
CA GLU A 241 4.90 -5.84 9.97
C GLU A 241 4.54 -5.82 11.46
N CYS A 242 3.63 -6.69 11.91
CA CYS A 242 3.28 -6.81 13.32
C CYS A 242 4.48 -7.21 14.18
N LEU A 243 5.36 -8.09 13.69
CA LEU A 243 6.61 -8.45 14.37
C LEU A 243 7.57 -7.26 14.47
N ARG A 244 7.77 -6.52 13.38
CA ARG A 244 8.66 -5.33 13.36
C ARG A 244 8.11 -4.20 14.25
N THR A 245 6.82 -3.95 14.16
CA THR A 245 6.15 -2.90 14.95
C THR A 245 6.05 -3.31 16.41
N GLY A 246 5.77 -4.59 16.70
CA GLY A 246 5.80 -5.14 18.06
C GLY A 246 7.19 -5.07 18.69
N LEU A 247 8.26 -5.26 17.90
CA LEU A 247 9.62 -4.97 18.34
C LEU A 247 9.79 -3.47 18.64
N GLN A 248 9.41 -2.56 17.74
CA GLN A 248 9.51 -1.09 17.94
C GLN A 248 8.68 -0.55 19.12
N ILE A 249 7.45 -1.03 19.31
CA ILE A 249 6.56 -0.66 20.43
C ILE A 249 7.13 -1.16 21.76
N GLN A 250 7.82 -2.32 21.78
CA GLN A 250 8.56 -2.78 22.96
C GLN A 250 9.76 -1.88 23.34
N TRP A 251 10.29 -1.08 22.40
CA TRP A 251 11.35 -0.10 22.70
C TRP A 251 10.81 1.21 23.29
N THR A 252 9.57 1.60 22.98
CA THR A 252 8.92 2.80 23.54
C THR A 252 8.15 2.52 24.84
N LEU A 253 7.64 1.31 25.04
CA LEU A 253 7.00 0.87 26.29
C LEU A 253 7.94 -0.05 27.06
N GLY A 254 8.69 0.54 28.00
CA GLY A 254 9.61 -0.17 28.87
C GLY A 254 9.03 -1.44 29.50
N ARG A 255 9.78 -2.54 29.33
CA ARG A 255 9.87 -3.75 30.19
C ARG A 255 8.58 -4.21 30.89
N THR A 256 7.67 -4.87 30.17
CA THR A 256 6.74 -5.85 30.81
C THR A 256 6.34 -7.03 29.93
N CYS A 257 6.51 -6.97 28.60
CA CYS A 257 6.03 -8.03 27.69
C CYS A 257 7.13 -8.96 27.12
N HIS A 258 8.32 -8.99 27.73
CA HIS A 258 9.50 -9.70 27.21
C HIS A 258 9.39 -11.24 27.16
N GLY A 259 8.34 -11.85 27.71
CA GLY A 259 8.27 -13.31 27.88
C GLY A 259 7.39 -14.10 26.91
N LYS A 260 6.51 -13.47 26.11
CA LYS A 260 5.43 -14.22 25.41
C LYS A 260 5.45 -14.18 23.88
N LEU A 261 6.16 -13.25 23.25
CA LEU A 261 6.20 -13.15 21.79
C LEU A 261 7.32 -13.99 21.14
N ILE A 262 8.40 -14.28 21.87
CA ILE A 262 9.52 -15.07 21.33
C ILE A 262 9.13 -16.56 21.16
N THR A 263 8.08 -17.03 21.84
CA THR A 263 7.61 -18.42 21.74
C THR A 263 6.68 -18.68 20.55
N ALA A 264 6.24 -17.65 19.82
CA ALA A 264 5.35 -17.80 18.65
C ALA A 264 6.12 -17.93 17.31
N ALA A 265 7.45 -17.72 17.31
CA ALA A 265 8.29 -17.86 16.14
C ALA A 265 8.66 -19.32 15.80
N SER A 266 8.26 -20.29 16.63
CA SER A 266 8.23 -21.69 16.22
C SER A 266 6.95 -21.94 15.41
N LEU A 267 7.04 -21.84 14.08
CA LEU A 267 6.05 -22.45 13.19
C LEU A 267 5.72 -23.85 13.74
N PRO A 268 4.44 -24.18 13.95
CA PRO A 268 4.11 -25.56 14.23
C PRO A 268 4.50 -26.37 12.99
N ARG A 269 5.29 -27.43 13.18
CA ARG A 269 5.63 -28.42 12.15
C ARG A 269 4.39 -28.96 11.39
N SER A 270 3.17 -28.74 11.92
CA SER A 270 1.91 -29.12 11.30
C SER A 270 1.57 -28.40 9.98
N THR A 271 2.04 -27.17 9.74
CA THR A 271 1.72 -26.47 8.47
C THR A 271 2.52 -27.07 7.30
N SER A 272 3.74 -27.52 7.55
CA SER A 272 4.53 -28.31 6.58
C SER A 272 3.87 -29.67 6.31
N ASP A 273 3.38 -30.35 7.35
CA ASP A 273 2.71 -31.65 7.20
C ASP A 273 1.38 -31.56 6.43
N ILE A 274 0.64 -30.46 6.56
CA ILE A 274 -0.59 -30.22 5.80
C ILE A 274 -0.26 -29.95 4.33
N ILE A 275 0.75 -29.12 4.04
CA ILE A 275 1.18 -28.83 2.66
C ILE A 275 1.75 -30.11 2.00
N SER A 276 2.53 -30.92 2.72
CA SER A 276 3.02 -32.21 2.23
C SER A 276 1.89 -33.21 1.99
N LYS A 277 0.86 -33.28 2.86
CA LYS A 277 -0.31 -34.15 2.65
C LYS A 277 -1.17 -33.71 1.47
N VAL A 278 -1.33 -32.41 1.25
CA VAL A 278 -2.06 -31.84 0.10
C VAL A 278 -1.29 -32.08 -1.21
N LEU A 279 0.04 -31.93 -1.22
CA LEU A 279 0.87 -32.24 -2.39
C LEU A 279 0.95 -33.75 -2.70
N VAL A 280 0.90 -34.61 -1.69
CA VAL A 280 0.84 -36.08 -1.87
C VAL A 280 -0.54 -36.53 -2.37
N GLN A 281 -1.64 -35.87 -1.97
CA GLN A 281 -2.97 -36.14 -2.52
C GLN A 281 -3.13 -35.62 -3.96
N ALA A 282 -2.48 -34.51 -4.32
CA ALA A 282 -2.46 -33.98 -5.69
C ALA A 282 -1.60 -34.80 -6.67
N LYS A 283 -0.76 -35.71 -6.18
CA LYS A 283 0.07 -36.62 -7.00
C LYS A 283 -0.53 -38.01 -7.26
N LYS A 284 -1.73 -38.32 -6.77
CA LYS A 284 -2.40 -39.59 -7.14
C LYS A 284 -2.92 -39.49 -8.58
N PRO A 285 -2.45 -40.32 -9.53
CA PRO A 285 -3.06 -40.38 -10.84
C PRO A 285 -4.47 -40.96 -10.71
N LEU A 286 -5.41 -40.41 -11.47
CA LEU A 286 -6.71 -41.01 -11.76
C LEU A 286 -6.47 -42.46 -12.25
N ARG A 287 -6.74 -43.44 -11.37
CA ARG A 287 -6.93 -44.83 -11.81
C ARG A 287 -8.29 -44.89 -12.50
N SER A 288 -8.21 -44.96 -13.83
CA SER A 288 -9.23 -45.50 -14.71
C SER A 288 -9.49 -46.96 -14.33
N ASP A 289 -10.73 -47.28 -14.01
CA ASP A 289 -11.26 -48.65 -14.07
C ASP A 289 -12.23 -48.72 -15.24
N ARG A 290 -11.84 -49.43 -16.30
CA ARG A 290 -12.66 -50.45 -16.96
C ARG A 290 -11.80 -51.34 -17.87
N ASP A 291 -11.79 -52.60 -17.45
CA ASP A 291 -11.31 -53.85 -18.04
C ASP A 291 -11.14 -53.93 -19.56
N CYS A 292 -10.04 -54.56 -19.99
CA CYS A 292 -10.03 -55.76 -20.84
C CYS A 292 -8.61 -56.35 -20.98
N ASN A 293 -8.43 -57.58 -20.49
CA ASN A 293 -7.58 -58.69 -20.97
C ASN A 293 -6.22 -58.41 -21.64
N GLY A 294 -5.18 -59.06 -21.10
CA GLY A 294 -4.07 -59.60 -21.90
C GLY A 294 -2.67 -59.38 -21.32
N SER A 295 -2.15 -60.42 -20.67
CA SER A 295 -0.78 -60.96 -20.77
C SER A 295 0.47 -60.06 -20.79
N GLU A 296 1.46 -60.51 -19.98
CA GLU A 296 2.93 -60.33 -20.14
C GLU A 296 3.46 -58.91 -19.86
N GLU A 297 4.66 -58.64 -19.32
CA GLU A 297 5.74 -59.36 -18.65
C GLU A 297 6.64 -58.25 -18.05
N LEU A 298 7.14 -58.47 -16.83
CA LEU A 298 8.48 -58.17 -16.26
C LEU A 298 9.28 -56.86 -16.51
N SER A 299 10.12 -56.61 -15.48
CA SER A 299 11.30 -55.72 -15.32
C SER A 299 11.02 -54.30 -14.81
N GLU A 300 11.32 -53.96 -13.55
CA GLU A 300 12.63 -53.77 -12.88
C GLU A 300 13.55 -52.74 -13.57
N GLU A 301 13.89 -51.70 -12.80
CA GLU A 301 15.07 -50.78 -12.83
C GLU A 301 14.63 -49.31 -12.67
N CYS A 302 15.34 -48.41 -11.99
CA CYS A 302 16.28 -48.43 -10.88
C CYS A 302 16.46 -46.96 -10.47
N PHE A 303 16.93 -46.75 -9.24
CA PHE A 303 17.31 -45.48 -8.61
C PHE A 303 18.17 -44.52 -9.48
N ILE A 304 17.91 -43.21 -9.40
CA ILE A 304 18.69 -42.15 -8.68
C ILE A 304 17.83 -40.88 -8.62
#